data_AF-A0A108U7I5-F1
#
_entry.id   AF-A0A108U7I5-F1
#
_cell.length_a   1.000
_cell.length_b   1.000
_cell.length_c   1.000
_cell.angle_alpha   90.00
_cell.angle_beta   90.00
_cell.angle_gamma   90.00
#
_symmetry.space_group_name_H-M   'P 1'
#
loop_
_entity.id
_entity.type
_entity.pdbx_description
1 polymer ?
#
loop_
_entity_poly.entity_id
_entity_poly.type
_entity_poly.pdbx_seq_one_letter_code
_entity_poly.pdbx_strand_id
1 'polypeptide(L)'
;MAVPSLVSTINRNRLSGTANELVASLQYARLEAIKRNASVEVCRSADQSTCSSGSGPWAAWIVVVPDGDGNGTANDSRVLQSFQVKSPVEVRSAVGNGKFTYRPDGFARASDTPRGAFLNTSFDICIATSYPAENLRRVRLISGGRVATDSLDGNGRCS
;
A
#
# COMPACT_ATOMS: atom_id res chain seq x y z
N MET A 1 35.03 -5.74 -15.54
CA MET A 1 34.53 -4.48 -14.93
C MET A 1 33.03 -4.64 -14.76
N ALA A 2 32.57 -4.89 -13.52
CA ALA A 2 31.18 -5.20 -13.22
C ALA A 2 30.33 -3.93 -13.28
N VAL A 3 29.17 -4.04 -13.93
CA VAL A 3 28.33 -2.96 -14.47
C VAL A 3 27.53 -2.27 -13.35
N PRO A 4 27.96 -1.14 -12.76
CA PRO A 4 27.22 -0.48 -11.69
C PRO A 4 25.87 0.05 -12.20
N SER A 5 25.79 0.34 -13.49
CA SER A 5 24.55 0.73 -14.18
C SER A 5 23.52 -0.40 -14.27
N LEU A 6 23.94 -1.68 -14.29
CA LEU A 6 23.00 -2.81 -14.35
C LEU A 6 22.30 -3.01 -13.01
N VAL A 7 23.04 -2.98 -11.90
CA VAL A 7 22.46 -3.06 -10.55
C VAL A 7 21.51 -1.88 -10.30
N SER A 8 21.94 -0.66 -10.66
CA SER A 8 21.10 0.54 -10.59
C SER A 8 19.81 0.38 -11.39
N THR A 9 19.88 -0.14 -12.61
CA THR A 9 18.70 -0.37 -13.47
C THR A 9 17.78 -1.43 -12.89
N ILE A 10 18.31 -2.53 -12.36
CA ILE A 10 17.52 -3.58 -11.70
C ILE A 10 16.79 -3.02 -10.48
N ASN A 11 17.50 -2.26 -9.64
CA ASN A 11 16.90 -1.66 -8.44
C ASN A 11 15.83 -0.62 -8.79
N ARG A 12 16.03 0.21 -9.81
CA ARG A 12 15.00 1.14 -10.33
C ARG A 12 13.74 0.39 -10.78
N ASN A 13 13.90 -0.73 -11.49
CA ASN A 13 12.78 -1.56 -11.94
C ASN A 13 12.04 -2.20 -10.76
N ARG A 14 12.76 -2.71 -9.75
CA ARG A 14 12.16 -3.26 -8.52
C ARG A 14 11.33 -2.21 -7.78
N LEU A 15 11.90 -1.03 -7.54
CA LEU A 15 11.21 0.09 -6.88
C LEU A 15 9.95 0.51 -7.66
N SER A 16 10.08 0.68 -8.98
CA SER A 16 8.95 1.09 -9.84
C SER A 16 7.89 0.00 -9.91
N GLY A 17 8.28 -1.27 -10.00
CA GLY A 17 7.37 -2.42 -9.99
C GLY A 17 6.54 -2.46 -8.71
N THR A 18 7.17 -2.41 -7.54
CA THR A 18 6.45 -2.42 -6.26
C THR A 18 5.56 -1.18 -6.08
N ALA A 19 6.03 0.00 -6.50
CA ALA A 19 5.19 1.20 -6.47
C ALA A 19 3.96 1.08 -7.38
N ASN A 20 4.12 0.54 -8.60
CA ASN A 20 3.02 0.33 -9.53
C ASN A 20 2.02 -0.70 -9.01
N GLU A 21 2.48 -1.80 -8.40
CA GLU A 21 1.59 -2.79 -7.77
C GLU A 21 0.80 -2.18 -6.61
N LEU A 22 1.41 -1.30 -5.83
CA LEU A 22 0.70 -0.59 -4.77
C LEU A 22 -0.36 0.35 -5.37
N VAL A 23 -0.01 1.16 -6.38
CA VAL A 23 -0.97 2.04 -7.08
C VAL A 23 -2.13 1.23 -7.66
N ALA A 24 -1.84 0.09 -8.29
CA ALA A 24 -2.85 -0.82 -8.84
C ALA A 24 -3.75 -1.37 -7.73
N SER A 25 -3.18 -1.79 -6.59
CA SER A 25 -3.93 -2.27 -5.42
C SER A 25 -4.87 -1.20 -4.86
N LEU A 26 -4.39 0.06 -4.76
CA LEU A 26 -5.20 1.19 -4.29
C LEU A 26 -6.39 1.46 -5.23
N GLN A 27 -6.15 1.43 -6.53
CA GLN A 27 -7.21 1.60 -7.53
C GLN A 27 -8.19 0.42 -7.54
N TYR A 28 -7.68 -0.80 -7.42
CA TYR A 28 -8.49 -2.00 -7.33
C TYR A 28 -9.41 -1.97 -6.11
N ALA A 29 -8.87 -1.68 -4.92
CA ALA A 29 -9.66 -1.56 -3.69
C ALA A 29 -10.75 -0.48 -3.81
N ARG A 30 -10.43 0.67 -4.41
CA ARG A 30 -11.40 1.74 -4.68
C ARG A 30 -12.52 1.27 -5.59
N LEU A 31 -12.18 0.60 -6.69
CA LEU A 31 -13.16 0.11 -7.65
C LEU A 31 -14.04 -0.99 -7.03
N GLU A 32 -13.47 -1.90 -6.24
CA GLU A 32 -14.25 -2.93 -5.56
C GLU A 32 -15.20 -2.34 -4.52
N ALA A 33 -14.80 -1.29 -3.79
CA ALA A 33 -15.69 -0.61 -2.85
C ALA A 33 -16.90 0.02 -3.56
N ILE A 34 -16.66 0.68 -4.69
CA ILE A 34 -17.72 1.31 -5.50
C ILE A 34 -18.63 0.24 -6.11
N LYS A 35 -18.06 -0.79 -6.76
CA LYS A 35 -18.82 -1.85 -7.44
C LYS A 35 -19.71 -2.64 -6.50
N ARG A 36 -19.22 -2.93 -5.29
CA ARG A 36 -19.95 -3.70 -4.28
C ARG A 36 -20.92 -2.84 -3.47
N ASN A 37 -20.83 -1.52 -3.60
CA ASN A 37 -21.49 -0.56 -2.71
C ASN A 37 -21.24 -0.89 -1.23
N ALA A 38 -20.02 -1.36 -0.92
CA ALA A 38 -19.59 -1.79 0.40
C ALA A 38 -18.17 -1.33 0.71
N SER A 39 -17.79 -1.30 1.98
CA SER A 39 -16.45 -0.93 2.40
C SER A 39 -15.42 -2.00 2.02
N VAL A 40 -14.25 -1.57 1.53
CA VAL A 40 -13.10 -2.43 1.24
C VAL A 40 -11.89 -1.89 1.98
N GLU A 41 -11.23 -2.74 2.76
CA GLU A 41 -10.07 -2.39 3.57
C GLU A 41 -8.77 -2.78 2.85
N VAL A 42 -7.77 -1.91 2.91
CA VAL A 42 -6.40 -2.20 2.53
C VAL A 42 -5.56 -2.17 3.79
N CYS A 43 -4.85 -3.25 4.06
CA CYS A 43 -4.12 -3.40 5.30
C CYS A 43 -2.80 -4.11 5.08
N ARG A 44 -1.86 -3.84 5.99
CA ARG A 44 -0.65 -4.63 6.17
C ARG A 44 -1.03 -6.05 6.54
N SER A 45 -0.27 -7.02 6.06
CA SER A 45 -0.41 -8.42 6.45
C SER A 45 0.97 -9.05 6.67
N ALA A 46 1.01 -10.09 7.48
CA ALA A 46 2.19 -10.94 7.70
C ALA A 46 2.03 -12.35 7.10
N ASP A 47 0.78 -12.78 6.89
CA ASP A 47 0.39 -14.12 6.43
C ASP A 47 -0.38 -14.09 5.10
N GLN A 48 -0.55 -12.90 4.51
CA GLN A 48 -1.31 -12.64 3.28
C GLN A 48 -2.80 -13.04 3.36
N SER A 49 -3.31 -13.28 4.57
CA SER A 49 -4.67 -13.77 4.81
C SER A 49 -5.42 -12.91 5.81
N THR A 50 -4.72 -12.32 6.79
CA THR A 50 -5.29 -11.48 7.83
C THR A 50 -4.62 -10.11 7.89
N CYS A 51 -5.40 -9.10 8.29
CA CYS A 51 -4.86 -7.77 8.56
C CYS A 51 -4.06 -7.77 9.84
N SER A 52 -2.81 -7.34 9.76
CA SER A 52 -1.97 -7.10 10.92
C SER A 52 -2.38 -5.81 11.63
N SER A 53 -2.37 -5.82 12.97
CA SER A 53 -2.64 -4.64 13.80
C SER A 53 -1.36 -3.85 14.13
N GLY A 54 -1.52 -2.62 14.58
CA GLY A 54 -0.42 -1.75 15.05
C GLY A 54 0.47 -1.20 13.93
N SER A 55 1.64 -0.69 14.30
CA SER A 55 2.65 -0.16 13.36
C SER A 55 3.68 -1.22 12.97
N GLY A 56 4.17 -1.19 11.74
CA GLY A 56 5.22 -2.10 11.28
C GLY A 56 5.52 -1.96 9.78
N PRO A 57 6.57 -2.62 9.27
CA PRO A 57 6.91 -2.62 7.86
C PRO A 57 5.83 -3.35 7.05
N TRP A 58 5.47 -2.80 5.89
CA TRP A 58 4.48 -3.38 4.99
C TRP A 58 5.09 -4.51 4.15
N ALA A 59 5.51 -5.59 4.82
CA ALA A 59 6.11 -6.77 4.19
C ALA A 59 5.17 -7.45 3.20
N ALA A 60 3.88 -7.46 3.52
CA ALA A 60 2.80 -7.70 2.58
C ALA A 60 1.67 -6.70 2.81
N TRP A 61 0.84 -6.53 1.79
CA TRP A 61 -0.47 -5.92 1.95
C TRP A 61 -1.54 -6.74 1.27
N ILE A 62 -2.75 -6.61 1.77
CA ILE A 62 -3.93 -7.27 1.25
C ILE A 62 -5.07 -6.29 1.10
N VAL A 63 -5.95 -6.60 0.14
CA VAL A 63 -7.22 -5.93 -0.07
C VAL A 63 -8.30 -6.89 0.39
N VAL A 64 -9.13 -6.48 1.34
CA VAL A 64 -10.13 -7.34 1.98
C VAL A 64 -11.50 -6.67 2.02
N VAL A 65 -12.55 -7.47 1.95
CA VAL A 65 -13.88 -7.04 2.41
C VAL A 65 -14.01 -7.44 3.87
N PRO A 66 -14.32 -6.52 4.78
CA PRO A 66 -14.51 -6.85 6.20
C PRO A 66 -15.71 -7.76 6.45
N ASP A 67 -16.79 -7.57 5.68
CA ASP A 67 -18.03 -8.33 5.68
C ASP A 67 -18.15 -9.13 4.37
N GLY A 68 -17.52 -10.30 4.34
CA GLY A 68 -17.38 -11.14 3.16
C GLY A 68 -18.64 -11.93 2.80
N ASP A 69 -19.52 -12.19 3.77
CA ASP A 69 -20.80 -12.87 3.58
C ASP A 69 -21.99 -11.90 3.38
N GLY A 70 -21.78 -10.60 3.64
CA GLY A 70 -22.75 -9.54 3.39
C GLY A 70 -23.86 -9.47 4.44
N ASN A 71 -23.63 -10.02 5.63
CA ASN A 71 -24.62 -10.08 6.70
C ASN A 71 -24.71 -8.78 7.53
N GLY A 72 -23.91 -7.77 7.18
CA GLY A 72 -23.81 -6.49 7.87
C GLY A 72 -22.84 -6.49 9.05
N THR A 73 -22.05 -7.55 9.23
CA THR A 73 -21.15 -7.73 10.37
C THR A 73 -19.74 -8.11 9.90
N ALA A 74 -18.73 -7.38 10.39
CA ALA A 74 -17.34 -7.51 9.94
C ALA A 74 -16.58 -8.67 10.62
N ASN A 75 -17.13 -9.88 10.53
CA ASN A 75 -16.60 -11.09 11.19
C ASN A 75 -16.18 -12.19 10.22
N ASP A 76 -16.54 -12.07 8.94
CA ASP A 76 -16.08 -12.96 7.88
C ASP A 76 -15.29 -12.17 6.84
N SER A 77 -14.05 -11.82 7.15
CA SER A 77 -13.26 -11.03 6.20
C SER A 77 -12.84 -11.87 5.00
N ARG A 78 -13.10 -11.39 3.79
CA ARG A 78 -12.70 -12.06 2.54
C ARG A 78 -11.58 -11.32 1.85
N VAL A 79 -10.45 -12.01 1.62
CA VAL A 79 -9.32 -11.49 0.83
C VAL A 79 -9.68 -11.45 -0.66
N LEU A 80 -9.46 -10.29 -1.28
CA LEU A 80 -9.66 -10.07 -2.71
C LEU A 80 -8.35 -10.06 -3.49
N GLN A 81 -7.29 -9.59 -2.86
CA GLN A 81 -5.96 -9.46 -3.45
C GLN A 81 -4.92 -9.49 -2.35
N SER A 82 -3.76 -10.08 -2.63
CA SER A 82 -2.61 -10.06 -1.75
C SER A 82 -1.32 -9.81 -2.52
N PHE A 83 -0.40 -9.06 -1.92
CA PHE A 83 0.91 -8.81 -2.47
C PHE A 83 1.98 -8.97 -1.41
N GLN A 84 3.01 -9.74 -1.76
CA GLN A 84 4.22 -9.90 -0.97
C GLN A 84 5.30 -8.98 -1.52
N VAL A 85 5.91 -8.15 -0.66
CA VAL A 85 7.08 -7.37 -1.02
C VAL A 85 8.28 -8.30 -1.08
N LYS A 86 9.04 -8.21 -2.18
CA LYS A 86 10.24 -9.03 -2.39
C LYS A 86 11.48 -8.25 -1.97
N SER A 87 12.34 -8.90 -1.19
CA SER A 87 13.69 -8.40 -0.90
C SER A 87 14.45 -8.08 -2.20
N PRO A 88 15.25 -6.99 -2.25
CA PRO A 88 15.63 -6.11 -1.15
C PRO A 88 14.73 -4.88 -0.98
N VAL A 89 13.52 -4.87 -1.54
CA VAL A 89 12.60 -3.73 -1.40
C VAL A 89 11.97 -3.75 -0.01
N GLU A 90 11.88 -2.57 0.60
CA GLU A 90 11.17 -2.32 1.84
C GLU A 90 10.02 -1.33 1.57
N VAL A 91 8.89 -1.52 2.26
CA VAL A 91 7.74 -0.60 2.19
C VAL A 91 7.41 -0.12 3.60
N ARG A 92 7.40 1.20 3.76
CA ARG A 92 7.09 1.87 5.03
C ARG A 92 5.92 2.83 4.81
N SER A 93 5.08 3.00 5.81
CA SER A 93 3.97 3.95 5.73
C SER A 93 3.57 4.43 7.12
N ALA A 94 3.12 5.68 7.19
CA ALA A 94 2.55 6.29 8.39
C ALA A 94 1.02 6.03 8.53
N VAL A 95 0.44 5.12 7.75
CA VAL A 95 -0.94 4.68 7.95
C VAL A 95 -1.12 4.15 9.38
N GLY A 96 -2.00 4.82 10.15
CA GLY A 96 -2.34 4.41 11.51
C GLY A 96 -2.94 3.00 11.55
N ASN A 97 -2.55 2.21 12.55
CA ASN A 97 -2.97 0.80 12.73
C ASN A 97 -2.67 -0.13 11.54
N GLY A 98 -1.87 0.31 10.55
CA GLY A 98 -1.52 -0.49 9.39
C GLY A 98 -2.69 -0.78 8.45
N LYS A 99 -3.79 -0.04 8.52
CA LYS A 99 -4.97 -0.26 7.67
C LYS A 99 -5.77 1.01 7.40
N PHE A 100 -6.53 0.98 6.31
CA PHE A 100 -7.48 2.03 5.95
C PHE A 100 -8.55 1.49 5.02
N THR A 101 -9.65 2.23 4.86
CA THR A 101 -10.84 1.71 4.19
C THR A 101 -11.28 2.63 3.07
N TYR A 102 -11.49 2.08 1.88
CA TYR A 102 -12.27 2.72 0.82
C TYR A 102 -13.75 2.46 1.07
N ARG A 103 -14.52 3.54 1.08
CA ARG A 103 -15.99 3.46 1.19
C ARG A 103 -16.65 3.46 -0.19
N PRO A 104 -17.97 3.18 -0.28
CA PRO A 104 -18.70 3.16 -1.55
C PRO A 104 -18.65 4.49 -2.32
N ASP A 105 -18.41 5.60 -1.63
CA ASP A 105 -18.18 6.93 -2.23
C ASP A 105 -16.83 7.05 -2.96
N GLY A 106 -15.98 6.02 -2.89
CA GLY A 106 -14.71 5.95 -3.60
C GLY A 106 -13.57 6.70 -2.92
N PHE A 107 -13.76 7.22 -1.70
CA PHE A 107 -12.70 7.85 -0.93
C PHE A 107 -12.20 6.95 0.20
N ALA A 108 -10.88 6.91 0.36
CA ALA A 108 -10.22 6.27 1.48
C ALA A 108 -10.31 7.12 2.75
N ARG A 109 -10.54 6.44 3.87
CA ARG A 109 -10.59 7.01 5.21
C ARG A 109 -9.71 6.20 6.16
N ALA A 110 -9.15 6.87 7.17
CA ALA A 110 -8.32 6.22 8.19
C ALA A 110 -9.11 5.26 9.08
N SER A 111 -10.44 5.41 9.15
CA SER A 111 -11.35 4.49 9.83
C SER A 111 -12.65 4.38 9.04
N ASP A 112 -13.28 3.21 9.10
CA ASP A 112 -14.60 2.97 8.49
C ASP A 112 -15.76 3.49 9.37
N THR A 113 -15.58 4.70 9.91
CA THR A 113 -16.65 5.36 10.65
C THR A 113 -17.36 6.36 9.74
N PRO A 114 -18.65 6.66 9.99
CA PRO A 114 -19.38 7.67 9.23
C PRO A 114 -18.70 9.04 9.23
N ARG A 115 -17.94 9.34 10.29
CA ARG A 115 -17.17 10.58 10.49
C ARG A 115 -15.67 10.45 10.15
N GLY A 116 -15.26 9.35 9.52
CA GLY A 116 -13.85 9.11 9.19
C GLY A 116 -13.30 10.22 8.29
N ALA A 117 -12.19 10.83 8.71
CA ALA A 117 -11.50 11.83 7.91
C ALA A 117 -10.92 11.20 6.65
N PHE A 118 -10.88 11.96 5.56
CA PHE A 118 -10.21 11.56 4.34
C PHE A 118 -8.74 11.22 4.63
N LEU A 119 -8.29 10.07 4.11
CA LEU A 119 -6.94 9.62 4.36
C LEU A 119 -5.94 10.53 3.63
N ASN A 120 -4.96 11.02 4.36
CA ASN A 120 -3.77 11.66 3.79
C ASN A 120 -2.54 10.91 4.32
N THR A 121 -1.85 10.18 3.43
CA THR A 121 -0.73 9.34 3.83
C THR A 121 0.23 9.10 2.67
N SER A 122 1.41 8.56 2.99
CA SER A 122 2.39 8.14 2.01
C SER A 122 2.90 6.73 2.31
N PHE A 123 3.27 6.04 1.24
CA PHE A 123 4.01 4.79 1.26
C PHE A 123 5.37 5.04 0.63
N ASP A 124 6.41 4.76 1.39
CA ASP A 124 7.79 4.86 0.95
C ASP A 124 8.30 3.47 0.61
N ILE A 125 8.46 3.23 -0.69
CA ILE A 125 9.04 2.03 -1.26
C ILE A 125 10.52 2.32 -1.49
N CYS A 126 11.42 1.61 -0.84
CA CYS A 126 12.84 1.93 -0.88
C CYS A 126 13.71 0.68 -0.92
N ILE A 127 14.97 0.86 -1.31
CA ILE A 127 16.03 -0.14 -1.14
C ILE A 127 17.19 0.58 -0.43
N ALA A 128 17.75 -0.02 0.62
CA ALA A 128 18.88 0.55 1.37
C ALA A 128 20.20 0.43 0.57
N THR A 129 20.33 1.22 -0.49
CA THR A 129 21.49 1.24 -1.41
C THR A 129 21.68 2.62 -2.00
N SER A 130 22.93 3.04 -2.22
CA SER A 130 23.25 4.30 -2.92
C SER A 130 23.15 4.20 -4.46
N TYR A 131 22.78 3.03 -4.99
CA TYR A 131 22.64 2.78 -6.42
C TYR A 131 21.28 2.13 -6.72
N PRO A 132 20.32 2.88 -7.29
CA PRO A 132 20.38 4.26 -7.79
C PRO A 132 20.46 5.32 -6.68
N ALA A 133 20.83 6.56 -7.05
CA ALA A 133 20.71 7.72 -6.17
C ALA A 133 19.26 7.91 -5.69
N GLU A 134 18.30 7.85 -6.61
CA GLU A 134 16.86 7.82 -6.29
C GLU A 134 16.43 6.42 -5.79
N ASN A 135 16.90 6.04 -4.60
CA ASN A 135 16.64 4.74 -3.98
C ASN A 135 15.27 4.62 -3.31
N LEU A 136 14.40 5.63 -3.46
CA LEU A 136 13.07 5.71 -2.87
C LEU A 136 12.00 6.12 -3.90
N ARG A 137 10.85 5.45 -3.85
CA ARG A 137 9.62 5.78 -4.57
C ARG A 137 8.52 6.02 -3.55
N ARG A 138 7.99 7.24 -3.52
CA ARG A 138 6.91 7.63 -2.61
C ARG A 138 5.59 7.60 -3.34
N VAL A 139 4.63 6.81 -2.86
CA VAL A 139 3.25 6.82 -3.31
C VAL A 139 2.41 7.58 -2.28
N ARG A 140 1.86 8.72 -2.64
CA ARG A 140 0.99 9.53 -1.77
C ARG A 140 -0.46 9.29 -2.11
N LEU A 141 -1.29 9.12 -1.08
CA LEU A 141 -2.73 9.21 -1.17
C LEU A 141 -3.18 10.51 -0.51
N ILE A 142 -3.73 11.42 -1.31
CA ILE A 142 -4.10 12.79 -0.92
C ILE A 142 -5.63 12.89 -0.90
N SER A 143 -6.17 13.36 0.23
CA SER A 143 -7.61 13.55 0.43
C SER A 143 -8.44 12.28 0.12
N GLY A 144 -7.86 11.10 0.35
CA GLY A 144 -8.52 9.81 0.18
C GLY A 144 -8.77 9.36 -1.26
N GLY A 145 -8.48 10.16 -2.28
CA GLY A 145 -8.88 9.85 -3.67
C GLY A 145 -7.82 10.09 -4.74
N ARG A 146 -6.79 10.89 -4.46
CA ARG A 146 -5.72 11.19 -5.41
C ARG A 146 -4.47 10.42 -5.07
N VAL A 147 -4.01 9.58 -6.01
CA VAL A 147 -2.75 8.86 -5.91
C VAL A 147 -1.69 9.61 -6.72
N ALA A 148 -0.56 9.91 -6.12
CA ALA A 148 0.60 10.51 -6.78
C ALA A 148 1.86 9.71 -6.47
N THR A 149 2.81 9.69 -7.40
CA THR A 149 4.08 8.95 -7.24
C THR A 149 5.27 9.86 -7.50
N ASP A 150 6.28 9.79 -6.65
CA ASP A 150 7.49 10.62 -6.76
C ASP A 150 8.75 9.76 -6.60
N SER A 151 9.81 10.16 -7.28
CA SER A 151 11.16 9.61 -7.13
C SER A 151 11.94 10.49 -6.16
N LEU A 152 12.60 9.88 -5.18
CA LEU A 152 13.33 10.61 -4.14
C LEU A 152 14.69 9.94 -3.90
N ASP A 153 15.69 10.77 -3.60
CA ASP A 153 16.99 10.33 -3.11
C ASP A 153 16.95 10.24 -1.58
N GLY A 154 16.94 9.01 -1.07
CA GLY A 154 16.97 8.70 0.36
C GLY A 154 18.39 8.60 0.91
N ASN A 155 19.41 9.04 0.17
CA ASN A 155 20.84 8.92 0.49
C ASN A 155 21.24 7.48 0.85
N GLY A 156 20.66 6.52 0.14
CA GLY A 156 20.89 5.09 0.36
C GLY A 156 20.22 4.50 1.61
N ARG A 157 19.27 5.21 2.22
CA ARG A 157 18.52 4.74 3.39
C ARG A 157 17.02 4.63 3.12
N CYS A 158 16.38 3.86 4.00
CA CYS A 158 14.94 3.62 4.09
C CYS A 158 14.39 4.26 5.38
N SER A 159 14.44 5.59 5.48
CA SER A 159 13.95 6.33 6.66
C SER A 159 12.51 6.78 6.46
#